data_AF-A0A0L0MWE3-F1
#
_entry.id   AF-A0A0L0MWE3-F1
#
_cell.length_a   1.000
_cell.length_b   1.000
_cell.length_c   1.000
_cell.angle_alpha   90.00
_cell.angle_beta   90.00
_cell.angle_gamma   90.00
#
_symmetry.space_group_name_H-M   'P 1'
#
loop_
_entity.id
_entity.type
_entity.pdbx_description
1 polymer ?
#
loop_
_entity_poly.entity_id
_entity_poly.type
_entity_poly.pdbx_seq_one_letter_code
_entity_poly.pdbx_strand_id
1 'polypeptide(L)'
;MGPGGFGTVLNSEVSSLSSFRLAWMCVYSISVTVSSITSGTSQTFAFIPGWLSNVLGTLTIVATQNRYGAQLWSVASLLVAMQDANGDSRTRTGVFFVGLAFGISQISLNVVSNSFSGGTDMSSLLPKYINIRRGQLVTAFLGLVMNPWYLLTGAVIFISAMSAYTIFLQPFLGILVAHYFVVQKRRIKVSDLYTIDPGSIYWYSRGVNWRSIVSWIIGSVSCHMCRVALS
;
A
#
# COMPACT_ATOMS: atom_id res chain seq x y z
N MET A 1 10.80 13.11 9.97
CA MET A 1 12.05 12.93 9.20
C MET A 1 12.90 14.16 9.46
N GLY A 2 14.11 13.99 10.00
CA GLY A 2 14.93 15.12 10.44
C GLY A 2 15.57 15.91 9.29
N PRO A 3 16.12 17.10 9.55
CA PRO A 3 16.64 18.03 8.54
C PRO A 3 17.84 17.53 7.71
N GLY A 4 18.39 16.34 8.00
CA GLY A 4 19.64 15.84 7.42
C GLY A 4 19.52 14.92 6.20
N GLY A 5 18.32 14.50 5.79
CA GLY A 5 18.16 13.52 4.69
C GLY A 5 18.98 12.23 4.87
N PHE A 6 19.20 11.48 3.79
CA PHE A 6 19.94 10.20 3.78
C PHE A 6 21.48 10.36 3.88
N GLY A 7 21.97 11.53 4.31
CA GLY A 7 23.36 11.97 4.19
C GLY A 7 24.43 11.17 4.94
N THR A 8 24.07 10.11 5.66
CA THR A 8 25.03 9.22 6.34
C THR A 8 24.78 7.72 6.09
N VAL A 9 23.68 7.34 5.45
CA VAL A 9 23.28 5.92 5.31
C VAL A 9 24.11 5.21 4.23
N LEU A 10 24.67 5.95 3.27
CA LEU A 10 25.59 5.42 2.25
C LEU A 10 27.07 5.45 2.68
N ASN A 11 27.39 6.09 3.81
CA ASN A 11 28.77 6.22 4.30
C ASN A 11 29.02 5.51 5.65
N SER A 12 27.99 5.00 6.32
CA SER A 12 28.19 4.14 7.49
C SER A 12 28.49 2.71 7.05
N GLU A 13 29.68 2.21 7.35
CA GLU A 13 30.05 0.81 7.15
C GLU A 13 28.99 -0.13 7.74
N VAL A 14 28.49 -1.04 6.91
CA VAL A 14 27.44 -2.04 7.19
C VAL A 14 27.86 -3.07 8.27
N SER A 15 29.02 -2.89 8.90
CA SER A 15 29.73 -3.88 9.71
C SER A 15 29.33 -3.94 11.20
N SER A 16 28.51 -3.02 11.73
CA SER A 16 28.22 -2.96 13.18
C SER A 16 26.75 -3.11 13.61
N LEU A 17 25.82 -3.33 12.67
CA LEU A 17 24.41 -3.51 13.00
C LEU A 17 24.09 -5.00 13.26
N SER A 18 23.64 -5.30 14.48
CA SER A 18 23.13 -6.62 14.87
C SER A 18 22.09 -7.13 13.85
N SER A 19 22.25 -8.38 13.40
CA SER A 19 21.42 -9.03 12.37
C SER A 19 19.92 -8.92 12.64
N PHE A 20 19.51 -8.83 13.91
CA PHE A 20 18.11 -8.66 14.29
C PHE A 20 17.60 -7.23 14.02
N ARG A 21 18.39 -6.18 14.30
CA ARG A 21 18.03 -4.80 13.97
C ARG A 21 18.07 -4.54 12.46
N LEU A 22 19.03 -5.14 11.76
CA LEU A 22 19.09 -5.08 10.29
C LEU A 22 17.86 -5.76 9.66
N ALA A 23 17.46 -6.93 10.16
CA ALA A 23 16.25 -7.62 9.71
C ALA A 23 14.99 -6.79 9.98
N TRP A 24 14.86 -6.17 11.16
CA TRP A 24 13.74 -5.29 11.47
C TRP A 24 13.73 -4.00 10.65
N MET A 25 14.90 -3.42 10.32
CA MET A 25 14.98 -2.25 9.44
C MET A 25 14.69 -2.61 7.98
N CYS A 26 15.06 -3.80 7.52
CA CYS A 26 14.65 -4.34 6.23
C CYS A 26 13.13 -4.57 6.18
N VAL A 27 12.53 -5.16 7.23
CA VAL A 27 11.07 -5.36 7.33
C VAL A 27 10.33 -4.03 7.47
N TYR A 28 10.87 -3.05 8.17
CA TYR A 28 10.30 -1.71 8.30
C TYR A 28 10.41 -0.94 6.98
N SER A 29 11.54 -1.03 6.27
CA SER A 29 11.72 -0.45 4.94
C SER A 29 10.81 -1.11 3.91
N ILE A 30 10.69 -2.44 3.93
CA ILE A 30 9.75 -3.21 3.09
C ILE A 30 8.30 -2.85 3.46
N SER A 31 7.96 -2.65 4.73
CA SER A 31 6.59 -2.31 5.15
C SER A 31 6.19 -0.89 4.74
N VAL A 32 7.12 0.07 4.79
CA VAL A 32 6.89 1.45 4.33
C VAL A 32 6.86 1.52 2.78
N THR A 33 7.61 0.63 2.12
CA THR A 33 7.64 0.46 0.67
C THR A 33 6.42 -0.30 0.12
N VAL A 34 5.90 -1.30 0.83
CA VAL A 34 4.69 -2.06 0.46
C VAL A 34 3.46 -1.16 0.43
N SER A 35 3.46 -0.06 1.19
CA SER A 35 2.41 0.96 1.15
C SER A 35 2.46 1.88 -0.07
N SER A 36 3.60 2.01 -0.76
CA SER A 36 3.72 2.94 -1.90
C SER A 36 3.54 2.26 -3.26
N ILE A 37 3.58 0.92 -3.34
CA ILE A 37 3.78 0.23 -4.64
C ILE A 37 2.83 -0.93 -4.93
N THR A 38 2.10 -1.48 -3.96
CA THR A 38 1.41 -2.76 -4.22
C THR A 38 -0.03 -2.68 -4.75
N SER A 39 -0.79 -1.59 -4.66
CA SER A 39 -2.23 -1.72 -4.93
C SER A 39 -2.75 -1.53 -6.36
N GLY A 40 -2.03 -1.00 -7.36
CA GLY A 40 -2.60 -1.16 -8.72
C GLY A 40 -1.96 -0.59 -9.98
N THR A 41 -0.64 -0.41 -10.06
CA THR A 41 0.05 -0.31 -11.36
C THR A 41 0.86 -1.55 -11.73
N SER A 42 1.26 -2.39 -10.76
CA SER A 42 2.12 -3.54 -11.04
C SER A 42 1.38 -4.80 -11.51
N GLN A 43 0.04 -4.82 -11.48
CA GLN A 43 -0.73 -6.01 -11.85
C GLN A 43 -1.08 -6.06 -13.35
N THR A 44 -1.07 -4.91 -14.06
CA THR A 44 -1.41 -4.85 -15.50
C THR A 44 -0.21 -4.75 -16.42
N PHE A 45 0.94 -4.21 -15.97
CA PHE A 45 2.19 -4.16 -16.75
C PHE A 45 3.31 -4.97 -16.04
N ALA A 46 3.23 -6.28 -16.20
CA ALA A 46 3.96 -7.31 -15.45
C ALA A 46 5.47 -7.48 -15.76
N PHE A 47 6.26 -6.40 -15.90
CA PHE A 47 7.70 -6.54 -16.15
C PHE A 47 8.66 -5.74 -15.25
N ILE A 48 8.15 -4.80 -14.45
CA ILE A 48 9.02 -4.03 -13.54
C ILE A 48 8.76 -4.47 -12.09
N PRO A 49 9.75 -5.08 -11.41
CA PRO A 49 9.64 -5.40 -10.00
C PRO A 49 9.40 -4.14 -9.16
N GLY A 50 8.46 -4.19 -8.22
CA GLY A 50 8.10 -3.05 -7.38
C GLY A 50 9.28 -2.46 -6.57
N TRP A 51 10.33 -3.23 -6.29
CA TRP A 51 11.52 -2.67 -5.65
C TRP A 51 12.24 -1.65 -6.56
N LEU A 52 12.20 -1.81 -7.88
CA LEU A 52 12.87 -0.93 -8.83
C LEU A 52 12.24 0.47 -8.85
N SER A 53 10.91 0.57 -8.78
CA SER A 53 10.23 1.87 -8.70
C SER A 53 10.53 2.63 -7.39
N ASN A 54 10.78 1.95 -6.27
CA ASN A 54 11.26 2.62 -5.05
C ASN A 54 12.65 3.20 -5.22
N VAL A 55 13.55 2.44 -5.85
CA VAL A 55 14.93 2.87 -6.07
C VAL A 55 14.91 4.13 -6.95
N LEU A 56 14.15 4.11 -8.04
CA LEU A 56 13.99 5.28 -8.92
C LEU A 56 13.39 6.48 -8.20
N GLY A 57 12.37 6.26 -7.35
CA GLY A 57 11.78 7.32 -6.53
C GLY A 57 12.79 7.94 -5.57
N THR A 58 13.54 7.11 -4.86
CA THR A 58 14.57 7.58 -3.90
C THR A 58 15.70 8.32 -4.62
N LEU A 59 16.17 7.81 -5.76
CA LEU A 59 17.17 8.49 -6.59
C LEU A 59 16.67 9.86 -7.07
N THR A 60 15.38 9.98 -7.38
CA THR A 60 14.76 11.25 -7.78
C THR A 60 14.75 12.25 -6.61
N ILE A 61 14.45 11.80 -5.39
CA ILE A 61 14.52 12.66 -4.19
C ILE A 61 15.96 13.13 -3.93
N VAL A 62 16.94 12.26 -4.08
CA VAL A 62 18.36 12.62 -3.91
C VAL A 62 18.80 13.63 -4.98
N ALA A 63 18.40 13.42 -6.24
CA ALA A 63 18.73 14.35 -7.32
C ALA A 63 18.06 15.72 -7.15
N THR A 64 16.82 15.76 -6.65
CA THR A 64 16.09 17.01 -6.39
C THR A 64 16.65 17.76 -5.19
N GLN A 65 17.08 17.05 -4.14
CA GLN A 65 17.79 17.65 -3.02
C GLN A 65 19.10 18.33 -3.46
N ASN A 66 19.88 17.68 -4.33
CA ASN A 66 21.12 18.26 -4.86
C ASN A 66 20.88 19.45 -5.79
N ARG A 67 19.78 19.45 -6.57
CA ARG A 67 19.53 20.48 -7.59
C ARG A 67 18.74 21.69 -7.09
N TYR A 68 17.78 21.48 -6.19
CA TYR A 68 16.86 22.51 -5.71
C TYR A 68 17.02 22.82 -4.22
N GLY A 69 17.93 22.14 -3.51
CA GLY A 69 18.18 22.35 -2.08
C GLY A 69 17.05 21.85 -1.16
N ALA A 70 15.98 21.28 -1.72
CA ALA A 70 14.81 20.80 -0.99
C ALA A 70 14.40 19.40 -1.46
N GLN A 71 13.92 18.57 -0.52
CA GLN A 71 13.38 17.25 -0.81
C GLN A 71 11.93 17.38 -1.30
N LEU A 72 11.73 17.30 -2.60
CA LEU A 72 10.42 17.44 -3.24
C LEU A 72 9.75 16.07 -3.35
N TRP A 73 8.90 15.74 -2.37
CA TRP A 73 8.21 14.45 -2.31
C TRP A 73 7.01 14.32 -3.25
N SER A 74 6.42 15.44 -3.67
CA SER A 74 5.30 15.43 -4.60
C SER A 74 5.74 15.78 -6.02
N VAL A 75 5.24 15.04 -6.99
CA VAL A 75 5.51 15.29 -8.42
C VAL A 75 5.02 16.69 -8.82
N ALA A 76 3.88 17.13 -8.27
CA ALA A 76 3.35 18.47 -8.50
C ALA A 76 4.33 19.57 -8.03
N SER A 77 4.85 19.47 -6.80
CA SER A 77 5.84 20.43 -6.30
C SER A 77 7.15 20.42 -7.10
N LEU A 78 7.52 19.25 -7.63
CA LEU A 78 8.69 19.12 -8.50
C LEU A 78 8.49 19.84 -9.83
N LEU A 79 7.33 19.70 -10.46
CA LEU A 79 7.01 20.36 -11.72
C LEU A 79 6.97 21.89 -11.57
N VAL A 80 6.43 22.39 -10.46
CA VAL A 80 6.45 23.83 -10.13
C VAL A 80 7.89 24.32 -9.95
N ALA A 81 8.71 23.62 -9.16
CA ALA A 81 10.11 23.97 -8.97
C ALA A 81 10.93 23.95 -10.27
N MET A 82 10.65 23.01 -11.18
CA MET A 82 11.26 22.98 -12.52
C MET A 82 10.88 24.20 -13.36
N GLN A 83 9.62 24.63 -13.27
CA GLN A 83 9.12 25.79 -14.01
C GLN A 83 9.66 27.11 -13.45
N ASP A 84 9.78 27.23 -12.13
CA ASP A 84 10.34 28.42 -11.45
C ASP A 84 11.85 28.55 -11.68
N ALA A 85 12.58 27.43 -11.78
CA ALA A 85 14.02 27.45 -12.02
C ALA A 85 14.40 27.79 -13.47
N ASN A 86 13.56 27.45 -14.46
CA ASN A 86 13.83 27.72 -15.88
C ASN A 86 12.52 28.01 -16.63
N GLY A 87 12.17 29.30 -16.76
CA GLY A 87 10.95 29.77 -17.44
C GLY A 87 10.94 29.67 -18.97
N ASP A 88 11.85 28.92 -19.58
CA ASP A 88 11.94 28.79 -21.04
C ASP A 88 10.71 28.08 -21.63
N SER A 89 10.35 28.43 -22.88
CA SER A 89 9.18 27.90 -23.59
C SER A 89 9.22 26.36 -23.72
N ARG A 90 10.43 25.80 -23.84
CA ARG A 90 10.69 24.35 -23.86
C ARG A 90 10.36 23.69 -22.53
N THR A 91 10.75 24.29 -21.41
CA THR A 91 10.48 23.77 -20.06
C THR A 91 8.99 23.76 -19.76
N ARG A 92 8.27 24.84 -20.12
CA ARG A 92 6.82 24.94 -19.90
C ARG A 92 6.04 23.87 -20.67
N THR A 93 6.46 23.59 -21.91
CA THR A 93 5.87 22.53 -22.73
C THR A 93 6.14 21.15 -22.15
N GLY A 94 7.37 20.90 -21.67
CA GLY A 94 7.72 19.65 -20.98
C GLY A 94 6.91 19.43 -19.69
N VAL A 95 6.76 20.47 -18.87
CA VAL A 95 5.96 20.43 -17.64
C VAL A 95 4.49 20.12 -17.93
N PHE A 96 3.92 20.67 -19.01
CA PHE A 96 2.56 20.35 -19.42
C PHE A 96 2.37 18.86 -19.74
N PHE A 97 3.25 18.28 -20.57
CA PHE A 97 3.14 16.86 -20.92
C PHE A 97 3.35 15.94 -19.72
N VAL A 98 4.31 16.25 -18.85
CA VAL A 98 4.55 15.46 -17.64
C VAL A 98 3.40 15.59 -16.64
N GLY A 99 2.86 16.80 -16.46
CA GLY A 99 1.68 17.03 -15.61
C GLY A 99 0.43 16.32 -16.14
N LEU A 100 0.21 16.33 -17.45
CA LEU A 100 -0.88 15.59 -18.10
C LEU A 100 -0.72 14.08 -17.92
N ALA A 101 0.48 13.54 -18.15
CA ALA A 101 0.77 12.14 -17.94
C ALA A 101 0.57 11.73 -16.46
N PHE A 102 1.00 12.58 -15.52
CA PHE A 102 0.79 12.38 -14.09
C PHE A 102 -0.69 12.36 -13.74
N GLY A 103 -1.48 13.32 -14.24
CA GLY A 103 -2.92 13.38 -14.01
C GLY A 103 -3.65 12.14 -14.53
N ILE A 104 -3.36 11.71 -15.76
CA ILE A 104 -3.91 10.47 -16.35
C ILE A 104 -3.53 9.27 -15.47
N SER A 105 -2.26 9.17 -15.05
CA SER A 105 -1.78 8.09 -14.20
C SER A 105 -2.53 8.00 -12.88
N GLN A 106 -2.80 9.13 -12.22
CA GLN A 106 -3.56 9.15 -10.96
C GLN A 106 -5.00 8.68 -11.14
N ILE A 107 -5.66 9.06 -12.24
CA ILE A 107 -7.01 8.59 -12.55
C ILE A 107 -7.00 7.09 -12.80
N SER A 108 -6.06 6.59 -13.60
CA SER A 108 -5.93 5.15 -13.88
C SER A 108 -5.71 4.33 -12.61
N LEU A 109 -4.82 4.79 -11.72
CA LEU A 109 -4.55 4.14 -10.45
C LEU A 109 -5.79 4.08 -9.56
N ASN A 110 -6.57 5.15 -9.47
CA ASN A 110 -7.79 5.15 -8.66
C ASN A 110 -8.85 4.17 -9.20
N VAL A 111 -9.00 4.08 -10.53
CA VAL A 111 -9.97 3.16 -11.14
C VAL A 111 -9.55 1.69 -10.95
N VAL A 112 -8.28 1.36 -11.19
CA VAL A 112 -7.79 -0.03 -11.15
C VAL A 112 -7.55 -0.51 -9.72
N SER A 113 -6.93 0.31 -8.88
CA SER A 113 -6.55 -0.10 -7.52
C SER A 113 -7.73 -0.04 -6.56
N ASN A 114 -8.45 1.09 -6.57
CA ASN A 114 -9.40 1.40 -5.51
C ASN A 114 -10.82 0.98 -5.91
N SER A 115 -11.27 1.39 -7.11
CA SER A 115 -12.63 1.07 -7.55
C SER A 115 -12.81 -0.40 -7.89
N PHE A 116 -11.89 -1.01 -8.65
CA PHE A 116 -12.02 -2.41 -9.04
C PHE A 116 -11.91 -3.38 -7.85
N SER A 117 -10.95 -3.16 -6.94
CA SER A 117 -10.84 -3.97 -5.70
C SER A 117 -12.11 -3.85 -4.86
N GLY A 118 -12.54 -2.62 -4.53
CA GLY A 118 -13.75 -2.44 -3.72
C GLY A 118 -15.02 -2.96 -4.40
N GLY A 119 -15.10 -2.89 -5.75
CA GLY A 119 -16.19 -3.50 -6.50
C GLY A 119 -16.21 -5.03 -6.43
N THR A 120 -15.03 -5.65 -6.40
CA THR A 120 -14.86 -7.10 -6.27
C THR A 120 -15.26 -7.55 -4.86
N ASP A 121 -14.76 -6.86 -3.84
CA ASP A 121 -15.08 -7.13 -2.44
C ASP A 121 -16.60 -7.02 -2.20
N MET A 122 -17.22 -5.96 -2.70
CA MET A 122 -18.67 -5.76 -2.56
C MET A 122 -19.49 -6.82 -3.30
N SER A 123 -19.04 -7.25 -4.48
CA SER A 123 -19.72 -8.32 -5.24
C SER A 123 -19.61 -9.68 -4.56
N SER A 124 -18.55 -9.92 -3.79
CA SER A 124 -18.39 -11.16 -3.02
C SER A 124 -19.28 -11.22 -1.77
N LEU A 125 -19.59 -10.06 -1.16
CA LEU A 125 -20.43 -9.98 0.04
C LEU A 125 -21.92 -10.15 -0.27
N LEU A 126 -22.42 -9.53 -1.35
CA LEU A 126 -23.83 -9.54 -1.73
C LEU A 126 -24.01 -9.88 -3.22
N PRO A 127 -23.63 -11.11 -3.64
CA PRO A 127 -23.58 -11.48 -5.07
C PRO A 127 -24.94 -11.43 -5.76
N LYS A 128 -26.04 -11.58 -5.00
CA LYS A 128 -27.41 -11.49 -5.53
C LYS A 128 -27.84 -10.07 -5.89
N TYR A 129 -27.28 -9.05 -5.24
CA TYR A 129 -27.73 -7.65 -5.34
C TYR A 129 -26.73 -6.74 -6.06
N ILE A 130 -25.43 -7.05 -5.97
CA ILE A 130 -24.36 -6.15 -6.42
C ILE A 130 -23.48 -6.85 -7.46
N ASN A 131 -23.54 -6.34 -8.69
CA ASN A 131 -22.57 -6.65 -9.73
C ASN A 131 -21.30 -5.81 -9.54
N ILE A 132 -20.15 -6.27 -10.04
CA ILE A 132 -18.85 -5.57 -9.94
C ILE A 132 -18.95 -4.10 -10.38
N ARG A 133 -19.66 -3.81 -11.49
CA ARG A 133 -19.86 -2.44 -11.98
C ARG A 133 -20.65 -1.56 -11.00
N ARG A 134 -21.66 -2.12 -10.33
CA ARG A 134 -22.45 -1.41 -9.31
C ARG A 134 -21.63 -1.24 -8.02
N GLY A 135 -20.86 -2.25 -7.64
CA GLY A 135 -19.95 -2.20 -6.49
C GLY A 135 -18.88 -1.10 -6.64
N GLN A 136 -18.31 -0.94 -7.83
CA GLN A 136 -17.36 0.13 -8.15
C GLN A 136 -17.95 1.53 -7.88
N LEU A 137 -19.20 1.76 -8.29
CA LEU A 137 -19.91 3.02 -8.05
C LEU A 137 -20.17 3.28 -6.56
N VAL A 138 -20.57 2.24 -5.81
CA VAL A 138 -20.79 2.34 -4.36
C VAL A 138 -19.49 2.68 -3.64
N THR A 139 -18.39 2.02 -3.98
CA THR A 139 -17.06 2.30 -3.41
C THR A 139 -16.60 3.72 -3.72
N ALA A 140 -16.80 4.19 -4.96
CA ALA A 140 -16.45 5.57 -5.35
C ALA A 140 -17.27 6.61 -4.56
N PHE A 141 -18.57 6.36 -4.38
CA PHE A 141 -19.44 7.23 -3.58
C PHE A 141 -19.02 7.25 -2.11
N LEU A 142 -18.73 6.10 -1.53
CA LEU A 142 -18.28 6.00 -0.14
C LEU A 142 -16.96 6.76 0.07
N GLY A 143 -16.03 6.66 -0.88
CA GLY A 143 -14.77 7.41 -0.86
C GLY A 143 -14.97 8.92 -0.91
N LEU A 144 -15.96 9.42 -1.68
CA LEU A 144 -16.32 10.84 -1.71
C LEU A 144 -16.91 11.29 -0.36
N VAL A 145 -17.81 10.50 0.21
CA VAL A 145 -18.47 10.80 1.50
C VAL A 145 -17.47 10.90 2.66
N MET A 146 -16.36 10.16 2.59
CA MET A 146 -15.28 10.26 3.58
C MET A 146 -14.55 11.62 3.57
N ASN A 147 -14.84 12.51 2.60
CA ASN A 147 -14.31 13.87 2.50
C ASN A 147 -12.79 13.94 2.72
N PRO A 148 -11.99 13.34 1.82
CA PRO A 148 -10.55 13.16 2.04
C PRO A 148 -9.77 14.46 2.23
N TRP A 149 -10.31 15.60 1.76
CA TRP A 149 -9.71 16.92 1.94
C TRP A 149 -9.61 17.37 3.40
N TYR A 150 -10.52 16.94 4.28
CA TYR A 150 -10.42 17.22 5.71
C TYR A 150 -9.37 16.36 6.42
N LEU A 151 -8.99 15.22 5.83
CA LEU A 151 -7.92 14.37 6.38
C LEU A 151 -6.53 14.96 6.11
N LEU A 152 -6.38 15.71 5.01
CA LEU A 152 -5.13 16.35 4.60
C LEU A 152 -4.70 17.49 5.54
N THR A 153 -5.63 18.16 6.22
CA THR A 153 -5.30 19.19 7.22
C THR A 153 -4.62 18.61 8.47
N GLY A 154 -4.76 17.31 8.71
CA GLY A 154 -4.16 16.58 9.85
C GLY A 154 -3.16 15.51 9.43
N ALA A 155 -2.19 15.84 8.55
CA ALA A 155 -1.25 14.88 7.96
C ALA A 155 -0.60 13.89 8.96
N VAL A 156 -0.21 14.36 10.15
CA VAL A 156 0.41 13.48 11.18
C VAL A 156 -0.59 12.45 11.72
N ILE A 157 -1.83 12.86 11.95
CA ILE A 157 -2.90 12.00 12.47
C ILE A 157 -3.30 10.99 11.41
N PHE A 158 -3.41 11.43 10.14
CA PHE A 158 -3.72 10.55 9.02
C PHE A 158 -2.64 9.47 8.81
N ILE A 159 -1.36 9.86 8.78
CA ILE A 159 -0.24 8.92 8.64
C ILE A 159 -0.23 7.92 9.81
N SER A 160 -0.48 8.41 11.03
CA SER A 160 -0.54 7.55 12.21
C SER A 160 -1.68 6.54 12.13
N ALA A 161 -2.87 6.96 11.68
CA ALA A 161 -4.02 6.09 11.48
C ALA A 161 -3.77 5.01 10.41
N MET A 162 -3.18 5.39 9.27
CA MET A 162 -2.81 4.44 8.21
C MET A 162 -1.76 3.44 8.69
N SER A 163 -0.77 3.89 9.48
CA SER A 163 0.23 3.00 10.08
C SER A 163 -0.38 2.02 11.10
N ALA A 164 -1.44 2.41 11.79
CA ALA A 164 -2.14 1.52 12.71
C ALA A 164 -2.95 0.46 11.96
N TYR A 165 -3.57 0.83 10.83
CA TYR A 165 -4.35 -0.09 10.01
C TYR A 165 -3.52 -1.26 9.45
N THR A 166 -2.28 -1.01 9.01
CA THR A 166 -1.41 -2.06 8.46
C THR A 166 -1.04 -3.13 9.49
N ILE A 167 -0.94 -2.77 10.77
CA ILE A 167 -0.65 -3.70 11.88
C ILE A 167 -1.74 -4.77 12.01
N PHE A 168 -3.00 -4.42 11.71
CA PHE A 168 -4.13 -5.36 11.75
C PHE A 168 -4.28 -6.18 10.46
N LEU A 169 -3.96 -5.58 9.31
CA LEU A 169 -4.05 -6.24 8.00
C LEU A 169 -2.95 -7.29 7.76
N GLN A 170 -1.72 -7.03 8.21
CA GLN A 170 -0.58 -7.95 8.04
C GLN A 170 -0.82 -9.36 8.60
N PRO A 171 -1.27 -9.55 9.85
CA PRO A 171 -1.54 -10.88 10.38
C PRO A 171 -2.71 -11.56 9.64
N PHE A 172 -3.68 -10.80 9.14
CA PHE A 172 -4.77 -11.36 8.32
C PHE A 172 -4.24 -11.98 7.03
N LEU A 173 -3.38 -11.27 6.30
CA LEU A 173 -2.71 -11.81 5.10
C LEU A 173 -1.82 -13.02 5.45
N GLY A 174 -1.10 -12.97 6.57
CA GLY A 174 -0.28 -14.09 7.04
C GLY A 174 -1.09 -15.36 7.28
N ILE A 175 -2.28 -15.25 7.89
CA ILE A 175 -3.20 -16.38 8.10
C ILE A 175 -3.70 -16.93 6.76
N LEU A 176 -4.04 -16.06 5.81
CA LEU A 176 -4.52 -16.47 4.49
C LEU A 176 -3.45 -17.26 3.71
N VAL A 177 -2.21 -16.78 3.75
CA VAL A 177 -1.04 -17.47 3.14
C VAL A 177 -0.75 -18.79 3.86
N ALA A 178 -0.70 -18.79 5.20
CA ALA A 178 -0.44 -19.99 5.98
C ALA A 178 -1.53 -21.06 5.77
N HIS A 179 -2.80 -20.64 5.69
CA HIS A 179 -3.90 -21.54 5.42
C HIS A 179 -3.77 -22.18 4.03
N TYR A 180 -3.43 -21.40 3.00
CA TYR A 180 -3.28 -21.93 1.64
C TYR A 180 -2.07 -22.86 1.49
N PHE A 181 -0.89 -22.47 1.99
CA PHE A 181 0.35 -23.22 1.78
C PHE A 181 0.56 -24.35 2.79
N VAL A 182 0.26 -24.13 4.07
CA VAL A 182 0.56 -25.09 5.14
C VAL A 182 -0.62 -26.02 5.40
N VAL A 183 -1.82 -25.47 5.60
CA VAL A 183 -3.01 -26.26 5.98
C VAL A 183 -3.59 -26.98 4.76
N GLN A 184 -3.86 -26.24 3.69
CA GLN A 184 -4.49 -26.76 2.48
C GLN A 184 -3.50 -27.35 1.47
N LYS A 185 -2.19 -27.15 1.69
CA LYS A 185 -1.12 -27.64 0.79
C LYS A 185 -1.40 -27.33 -0.69
N ARG A 186 -1.89 -26.11 -0.98
CA ARG A 186 -2.29 -25.62 -2.31
C ARG A 186 -3.48 -26.35 -2.96
N ARG A 187 -4.28 -27.11 -2.20
CA ARG A 187 -5.50 -27.79 -2.67
C ARG A 187 -6.74 -27.07 -2.14
N ILE A 188 -7.48 -26.40 -3.02
CA ILE A 188 -8.77 -25.77 -2.69
C ILE A 188 -9.88 -26.48 -3.46
N LYS A 189 -10.92 -26.93 -2.76
CA LYS A 189 -12.16 -27.42 -3.38
C LYS A 189 -13.08 -26.23 -3.66
N VAL A 190 -13.21 -25.84 -4.93
CA VAL A 190 -13.96 -24.65 -5.35
C VAL A 190 -15.47 -24.81 -5.13
N SER A 191 -16.02 -26.01 -5.33
CA SER A 191 -17.45 -26.29 -5.16
C SER A 191 -17.96 -25.97 -3.75
N ASP A 192 -17.15 -26.28 -2.74
CA ASP A 192 -17.50 -26.09 -1.33
C ASP A 192 -17.34 -24.62 -0.90
N LEU A 193 -16.62 -23.80 -1.67
CA LEU A 193 -16.39 -22.37 -1.37
C LEU A 193 -17.63 -21.50 -1.63
N TYR A 194 -18.48 -21.92 -2.57
CA TYR A 194 -19.71 -21.21 -2.96
C TYR A 194 -20.98 -21.82 -2.34
N THR A 195 -20.81 -22.79 -1.43
CA THR A 195 -21.92 -23.54 -0.84
C THR A 195 -22.03 -23.24 0.65
N ILE A 196 -23.23 -22.91 1.13
CA ILE A 196 -23.55 -22.50 2.52
C ILE A 196 -24.12 -23.70 3.31
N ASP A 197 -23.80 -24.92 2.89
CA ASP A 197 -24.35 -26.13 3.50
C ASP A 197 -23.57 -26.53 4.75
N PRO A 198 -24.23 -27.05 5.80
CA PRO A 198 -23.58 -27.56 7.00
C PRO A 198 -22.57 -28.70 6.75
N GLY A 199 -22.69 -29.39 5.61
CA GLY A 199 -21.77 -30.43 5.16
C GLY A 199 -20.55 -29.92 4.39
N SER A 200 -20.45 -28.62 4.11
CA SER A 200 -19.31 -28.03 3.43
C SER A 200 -18.07 -28.05 4.34
N ILE A 201 -16.91 -28.37 3.75
CA ILE A 201 -15.62 -28.42 4.45
C ILE A 201 -15.27 -27.05 5.09
N TYR A 202 -15.80 -25.95 4.53
CA TYR A 202 -15.55 -24.58 5.02
C TYR A 202 -16.65 -24.04 5.94
N TRP A 203 -17.64 -24.85 6.32
CA TRP A 203 -18.71 -24.41 7.20
C TRP A 203 -18.25 -24.22 8.65
N TYR A 204 -17.21 -24.92 9.12
CA TYR A 204 -16.68 -24.82 10.49
C TYR A 204 -17.79 -24.75 11.57
N SER A 205 -17.72 -23.80 12.52
CA SER A 205 -18.75 -23.58 13.52
C SER A 205 -19.73 -22.51 13.03
N ARG A 206 -20.76 -22.94 12.29
CA ARG A 206 -21.84 -22.08 11.74
C ARG A 206 -21.34 -20.97 10.80
N GLY A 207 -20.38 -21.29 9.96
CA GLY A 207 -19.72 -20.37 9.01
C GLY A 207 -18.48 -19.67 9.56
N VAL A 208 -18.11 -19.89 10.83
CA VAL A 208 -16.99 -19.17 11.47
C VAL A 208 -15.91 -20.13 11.95
N ASN A 209 -14.66 -19.84 11.59
CA ASN A 209 -13.48 -20.51 12.11
C ASN A 209 -12.88 -19.71 13.28
N TRP A 210 -13.22 -20.10 14.51
CA TRP A 210 -12.73 -19.45 15.73
C TRP A 210 -11.20 -19.51 15.85
N ARG A 211 -10.54 -20.54 15.31
CA ARG A 211 -9.08 -20.68 15.37
C ARG A 211 -8.39 -19.57 14.58
N SER A 212 -8.97 -19.18 13.45
CA SER A 212 -8.47 -18.06 12.63
C SER A 212 -8.61 -16.71 13.33
N ILE A 213 -9.69 -16.53 14.12
CA ILE A 213 -9.89 -15.30 14.90
C ILE A 213 -8.85 -15.21 16.02
N VAL A 214 -8.64 -16.31 16.74
CA VAL A 214 -7.64 -16.38 17.82
C VAL A 214 -6.23 -16.14 17.29
N SER A 215 -5.85 -16.76 16.17
CA SER A 215 -4.53 -16.52 15.57
C SER A 215 -4.36 -15.08 15.08
N TRP A 216 -5.42 -14.44 14.59
CA TRP A 216 -5.39 -13.03 14.18
C TRP A 216 -5.18 -12.08 15.35
N ILE A 217 -5.86 -12.32 16.47
CA ILE A 217 -5.69 -11.51 17.69
C ILE A 217 -4.27 -11.66 18.23
N ILE A 218 -3.76 -12.90 18.33
CA ILE A 218 -2.39 -13.15 18.80
C ILE A 218 -1.36 -12.47 17.89
N GLY A 219 -1.53 -12.57 16.56
CA GLY A 219 -0.65 -11.93 15.60
C GLY A 219 -0.67 -10.40 15.70
N SER A 220 -1.86 -9.81 15.85
CA SER A 220 -2.02 -8.35 15.97
C SER A 220 -1.40 -7.82 17.27
N VAL A 221 -1.62 -8.50 18.40
CA VAL A 221 -1.01 -8.15 19.70
C VAL A 221 0.51 -8.28 19.63
N SER A 222 1.03 -9.37 19.06
CA SER A 222 2.47 -9.58 18.92
C SER A 222 3.13 -8.48 18.08
N CYS A 223 2.50 -8.09 16.96
CA CYS A 223 2.99 -7.01 16.11
C CYS A 223 2.97 -5.65 16.84
N HIS A 224 1.91 -5.38 17.60
CA HIS A 224 1.81 -4.16 18.39
C HIS A 224 2.88 -4.07 19.50
N MET A 225 3.11 -5.16 20.24
CA MET A 225 4.14 -5.20 21.28
C MET A 225 5.55 -5.02 20.71
N CYS A 226 5.82 -5.56 19.52
CA CYS A 226 7.11 -5.35 18.87
C CYS A 226 7.34 -3.87 18.51
N ARG A 227 6.29 -3.15 18.08
CA ARG A 227 6.38 -1.70 17.82
C ARG A 227 6.67 -0.90 19.09
N VAL A 228 6.01 -1.23 20.21
CA VAL A 228 6.21 -0.55 21.51
C VAL A 228 7.59 -0.84 22.10
N ALA A 229 8.14 -2.03 21.88
CA ALA A 229 9.50 -2.37 22.34
C ALA A 229 10.62 -1.66 21.54
N LEU A 230 10.31 -1.09 20.38
CA LEU A 230 11.25 -0.38 19.50
C LEU A 230 11.17 1.15 19.59
N SER A 231 10.18 1.69 20.31
CA SER A 231 9.99 3.12 20.60
C SER A 231 10.56 3.49 21.95
#